data_AF-A0A3S1BW63-F1
#
_entry.id   AF-A0A3S1BW63-F1
#
_cell.length_a   1.000
_cell.length_b   1.000
_cell.length_c   1.000
_cell.angle_alpha   90.00
_cell.angle_beta   90.00
_cell.angle_gamma   90.00
#
_symmetry.space_group_name_H-M   'P 1'
#
loop_
_entity.id
_entity.type
_entity.pdbx_description
1 polymer ?
#
loop_
_entity_poly.entity_id
_entity_poly.type
_entity_poly.pdbx_seq_one_letter_code
_entity_poly.pdbx_strand_id
1 'polypeptide(L)'
;MASRSALVWMCVLLGCSNVVSFYLPGVAPTEFQEGQLVDIKAVKLTSTKTQLPYEYYSVPFCEPTKGVFYKSENLGEVLRGDRIVNTPYEVKMLKNKACSVLCMSKDMKYTTKSLSKDQSNDFKEKILRDYYVHLITDNLPVATPIEMPDGQIIYERGYRLGSVSGKEAYLHNHLNFILRYHKTEHNTFRVVGFEVKPKSFKKGEITFKENTEQCTFNDPRTPQKVGEEAVEVLFSYSVEWHPSNVVWASRWDIYLAMSDVQIHWFSIINSVVVVFFLSGILTMIMVRTLRRDIAQYNKDDDLDETIEETGWKLVHGDIFRPPRLSKLLTSFVGAGIQIFCMALITICKFALHATIELRYLLFT
;
A
#
# COMPACT_ATOMS: atom_id res chain seq x y z
N MET A 1 -33.89 13.02 46.11
CA MET A 1 -33.01 13.85 45.24
C MET A 1 -32.20 13.03 44.22
N ALA A 2 -31.75 11.81 44.52
CA ALA A 2 -30.93 10.99 43.60
C ALA A 2 -31.61 10.54 42.28
N SER A 3 -32.94 10.39 42.26
CA SER A 3 -33.67 9.94 41.06
C SER A 3 -33.78 11.02 39.96
N ARG A 4 -33.87 12.30 40.34
CA ARG A 4 -33.95 13.40 39.37
C ARG A 4 -32.60 13.69 38.71
N SER A 5 -31.50 13.54 39.45
CA SER A 5 -30.15 13.66 38.89
C SER A 5 -29.82 12.54 37.90
N ALA A 6 -30.26 11.31 38.16
CA ALA A 6 -30.06 10.18 37.24
C ALA A 6 -30.80 10.38 35.90
N LEU A 7 -32.02 10.91 35.94
CA LEU A 7 -32.81 11.22 34.75
C LEU A 7 -32.20 12.34 33.90
N VAL A 8 -31.65 13.38 34.54
CA VAL A 8 -30.95 14.46 33.85
C VAL A 8 -29.67 13.94 33.17
N TRP A 9 -28.88 13.10 33.85
CA TRP A 9 -27.69 12.48 33.26
C TRP A 9 -28.02 11.53 32.10
N MET A 10 -29.14 10.80 32.20
CA MET A 10 -29.63 9.93 31.12
C MET A 10 -30.07 10.74 29.88
N CYS A 11 -30.76 11.86 30.07
CA CYS A 11 -31.14 12.77 28.98
C CYS A 11 -29.94 13.47 28.34
N VAL A 12 -28.90 13.81 29.12
CA VAL A 12 -27.65 14.38 28.59
C VAL A 12 -26.85 13.35 27.78
N LEU A 13 -26.83 12.08 28.21
CA LEU A 13 -26.21 10.98 27.44
C LEU A 13 -26.96 10.65 26.14
N LEU A 14 -28.29 10.79 26.11
CA LEU A 14 -29.11 10.59 24.91
C LEU A 14 -29.00 11.76 23.91
N GLY A 15 -28.77 12.98 24.39
CA GLY A 15 -28.65 14.21 23.56
C GLY A 15 -27.36 14.32 22.74
N CYS A 16 -26.34 13.49 23.01
CA CYS A 16 -25.04 13.52 22.32
C CYS A 16 -24.91 12.53 21.14
N SER A 17 -26.02 11.99 20.63
CA SER A 17 -25.99 10.96 19.57
C SER A 17 -26.06 11.53 18.15
N ASN A 18 -25.28 12.57 17.85
CA ASN A 18 -24.90 12.84 16.45
C ASN A 18 -23.63 12.04 16.14
N VAL A 19 -23.78 10.73 15.98
CA VAL A 19 -22.70 9.88 15.49
C VAL A 19 -22.56 10.18 13.99
N VAL A 20 -21.63 11.05 13.66
CA VAL A 20 -21.17 11.20 12.27
C VAL A 20 -20.34 9.97 11.97
N SER A 21 -20.96 8.97 11.33
CA SER A 21 -20.24 7.80 10.83
C SER A 21 -19.33 8.27 9.70
N PHE A 22 -18.02 8.29 9.95
CA PHE A 22 -17.03 8.56 8.92
C PHE A 22 -16.68 7.22 8.25
N TYR A 23 -17.08 7.08 6.99
CA TYR A 23 -16.72 5.92 6.20
C TYR A 23 -15.25 6.02 5.81
N LEU A 24 -14.44 5.05 6.23
CA LEU A 24 -13.06 4.93 5.75
C LEU A 24 -13.09 4.44 4.29
N PRO A 25 -12.64 5.25 3.33
CA PRO A 25 -12.63 4.84 1.93
C PRO A 25 -11.70 3.64 1.73
N GLY A 26 -12.16 2.65 0.95
CA GLY A 26 -11.42 1.44 0.62
C GLY A 26 -11.74 0.20 1.47
N VAL A 27 -12.68 0.27 2.42
CA VAL A 27 -13.08 -0.87 3.25
C VAL A 27 -14.27 -1.66 2.69
N ALA A 28 -15.26 -1.01 2.08
CA ALA A 28 -16.40 -1.67 1.43
C ALA A 28 -16.20 -1.82 -0.08
N PRO A 29 -16.78 -2.86 -0.70
CA PRO A 29 -16.71 -3.07 -2.14
C PRO A 29 -17.40 -1.95 -2.90
N THR A 30 -16.75 -1.48 -3.96
CA THR A 30 -17.41 -0.65 -4.96
C THR A 30 -18.09 -1.58 -5.98
N GLU A 31 -19.34 -1.28 -6.28
CA GLU A 31 -20.13 -2.03 -7.26
C GLU A 31 -20.31 -1.18 -8.51
N PHE A 32 -19.95 -1.76 -9.65
CA PHE A 32 -20.06 -1.12 -10.95
C PHE A 32 -21.22 -1.72 -11.73
N GLN A 33 -21.95 -0.85 -12.43
CA GLN A 33 -22.92 -1.24 -13.45
C GLN A 33 -22.25 -1.36 -14.82
N GLU A 34 -22.89 -2.08 -15.74
CA GLU A 34 -22.40 -2.19 -17.12
C GLU A 34 -22.27 -0.81 -17.78
N GLY A 35 -21.11 -0.55 -18.39
CA GLY A 35 -20.82 0.73 -19.06
C GLY A 35 -20.48 1.90 -18.13
N GLN A 36 -20.53 1.72 -16.81
CA GLN A 36 -20.07 2.74 -15.84
C GLN A 36 -18.57 3.01 -16.01
N LEU A 37 -18.16 4.25 -15.78
CA LEU A 37 -16.75 4.65 -15.84
C LEU A 37 -15.98 4.04 -14.66
N VAL A 38 -14.84 3.44 -14.95
CA VAL A 38 -13.88 2.92 -13.97
C VAL A 38 -12.64 3.81 -14.04
N ASP A 39 -12.41 4.58 -12.98
CA ASP A 39 -11.31 5.55 -12.94
C ASP A 39 -9.96 4.86 -12.77
N ILE A 40 -9.07 5.02 -13.75
CA ILE A 40 -7.65 4.71 -13.61
C ILE A 40 -6.94 5.96 -13.11
N LYS A 41 -6.23 5.83 -12.00
CA LYS A 41 -5.44 6.92 -11.42
C LYS A 41 -3.96 6.57 -11.45
N ALA A 42 -3.10 7.58 -11.45
CA ALA A 42 -1.67 7.40 -11.35
C ALA A 42 -1.18 7.82 -9.97
N VAL A 43 -0.18 7.10 -9.45
CA VAL A 43 0.37 7.34 -8.10
C VAL A 43 1.74 7.98 -8.19
N LYS A 44 2.73 7.23 -8.69
CA LYS A 44 4.13 7.65 -8.73
C LYS A 44 4.97 6.79 -9.67
N LEU A 45 6.19 7.25 -9.92
CA LEU A 45 7.26 6.53 -10.58
C LEU A 45 8.27 6.07 -9.51
N THR A 46 8.66 4.80 -9.52
CA THR A 46 9.70 4.28 -8.62
C THR A 46 10.72 3.48 -9.40
N SER A 47 11.96 3.40 -8.93
CA SER A 47 13.00 2.58 -9.54
C SER A 47 13.51 1.55 -8.54
N THR A 48 13.96 0.39 -9.02
CA THR A 48 14.68 -0.60 -8.21
C THR A 48 16.15 -0.21 -8.00
N LYS A 49 16.69 0.67 -8.85
CA LYS A 49 18.09 1.14 -8.83
C LYS A 49 18.28 2.41 -8.01
N THR A 50 17.26 3.25 -7.88
CA THR A 50 17.36 4.54 -7.17
C THR A 50 16.27 4.69 -6.12
N GLN A 51 16.59 5.33 -5.00
CA GLN A 51 15.65 5.48 -3.88
C GLN A 51 14.64 6.62 -4.03
N LEU A 52 14.78 7.49 -5.04
CA LEU A 52 13.92 8.67 -5.20
C LEU A 52 12.69 8.34 -6.06
N PRO A 53 11.46 8.47 -5.51
CA PRO A 53 10.25 8.41 -6.32
C PRO A 53 9.99 9.75 -7.01
N TYR A 54 9.40 9.69 -8.21
CA TYR A 54 8.94 10.89 -8.94
C TYR A 54 7.42 10.89 -9.11
N GLU A 55 6.84 12.08 -9.30
CA GLU A 55 5.43 12.23 -9.61
C GLU A 55 5.11 11.74 -11.03
N TYR A 56 3.89 11.25 -11.26
CA TYR A 56 3.51 10.73 -12.59
C TYR A 56 3.72 11.75 -13.73
N TYR A 57 3.28 12.99 -13.54
CA TYR A 57 3.42 14.06 -14.54
C TYR A 57 4.79 14.77 -14.51
N SER A 58 5.77 14.28 -13.73
CA SER A 58 7.14 14.80 -13.82
C SER A 58 7.78 14.46 -15.17
N VAL A 59 7.34 13.36 -15.78
CA VAL A 59 7.65 13.02 -17.16
C VAL A 59 6.51 13.50 -18.05
N PRO A 60 6.80 13.86 -19.32
CA PRO A 60 5.81 14.51 -20.16
C PRO A 60 4.81 13.48 -20.74
N PHE A 61 3.98 12.87 -19.89
CA PHE A 61 2.78 12.12 -20.28
C PHE A 61 1.62 13.03 -20.68
N CYS A 62 0.57 12.46 -21.25
CA CYS A 62 -0.59 13.23 -21.67
C CYS A 62 -1.47 13.58 -20.47
N GLU A 63 -1.78 14.87 -20.36
CA GLU A 63 -2.61 15.41 -19.30
C GLU A 63 -4.09 15.39 -19.72
N PRO A 64 -5.01 15.17 -18.78
CA PRO A 64 -6.44 15.22 -19.05
C PRO A 64 -6.89 16.65 -19.40
N THR A 65 -7.87 16.77 -20.32
CA THR A 65 -8.38 18.05 -20.82
C THR A 65 -8.96 18.96 -19.73
N LYS A 66 -9.50 18.37 -18.67
CA LYS A 66 -10.07 19.06 -17.50
C LYS A 66 -9.04 19.52 -16.47
N GLY A 67 -7.75 19.23 -16.70
CA GLY A 67 -6.67 19.51 -15.75
C GLY A 67 -6.40 18.38 -14.77
N VAL A 68 -5.24 18.48 -14.11
CA VAL A 68 -4.76 17.49 -13.13
C VAL A 68 -5.33 17.80 -11.75
N PHE A 69 -6.04 16.84 -11.17
CA PHE A 69 -6.61 16.92 -9.83
C PHE A 69 -5.99 15.84 -8.93
N TYR A 70 -5.61 16.25 -7.73
CA TYR A 70 -5.12 15.34 -6.69
C TYR A 70 -6.30 14.80 -5.88
N LYS A 71 -6.41 13.48 -5.77
CA LYS A 71 -7.46 12.83 -4.97
C LYS A 71 -6.88 11.66 -4.18
N SER A 72 -6.60 11.90 -2.90
CA SER A 72 -6.27 10.85 -1.93
C SER A 72 -7.56 10.16 -1.49
N GLU A 73 -7.60 8.82 -1.49
CA GLU A 73 -8.78 8.07 -1.03
C GLU A 73 -8.59 7.64 0.44
N ASN A 74 -7.38 7.30 0.88
CA ASN A 74 -7.16 6.72 2.21
C ASN A 74 -6.09 7.44 3.06
N LEU A 75 -6.24 7.44 4.38
CA LEU A 75 -5.25 7.94 5.36
C LEU A 75 -3.89 7.28 5.17
N GLY A 76 -3.86 5.97 4.85
CA GLY A 76 -2.61 5.27 4.57
C GLY A 76 -1.87 5.79 3.33
N GLU A 77 -2.56 6.35 2.34
CA GLU A 77 -1.95 7.00 1.17
C GLU A 77 -1.37 8.36 1.54
N VAL A 78 -2.08 9.11 2.38
CA VAL A 78 -1.62 10.40 2.91
C VAL A 78 -0.36 10.22 3.75
N LEU A 79 -0.32 9.24 4.65
CA LEU A 79 0.85 8.95 5.48
C LEU A 79 2.06 8.48 4.67
N ARG A 80 1.84 7.79 3.55
CA ARG A 80 2.90 7.41 2.59
C ARG A 80 3.37 8.58 1.74
N GLY A 81 2.67 9.72 1.78
CA GLY A 81 2.94 10.87 0.92
C GLY A 81 2.60 10.61 -0.55
N ASP A 82 1.73 9.65 -0.84
CA ASP A 82 1.34 9.31 -2.20
C ASP A 82 0.42 10.41 -2.77
N ARG A 83 0.86 11.00 -3.89
CA ARG A 83 0.11 12.05 -4.60
C ARG A 83 -0.65 11.45 -5.78
N ILE A 84 -1.83 10.90 -5.50
CA ILE A 84 -2.66 10.25 -6.51
C ILE A 84 -3.31 11.31 -7.40
N VAL A 85 -3.14 11.16 -8.72
CA VAL A 85 -3.65 12.06 -9.74
C VAL A 85 -4.56 11.34 -10.73
N ASN A 86 -5.53 12.06 -11.30
CA ASN A 86 -6.35 11.56 -12.39
C ASN A 86 -5.54 11.35 -13.68
N THR A 87 -5.96 10.40 -14.50
CA THR A 87 -5.39 10.13 -15.82
C THR A 87 -6.43 10.32 -16.92
N PRO A 88 -6.03 10.50 -18.19
CA PRO A 88 -6.95 10.58 -19.33
C PRO A 88 -7.44 9.20 -19.83
N TYR A 89 -7.19 8.10 -19.12
CA TYR A 89 -7.69 6.78 -19.52
C TYR A 89 -9.20 6.66 -19.29
N GLU A 90 -9.96 6.43 -20.36
CA GLU A 90 -11.40 6.23 -20.28
C GLU A 90 -11.77 4.75 -20.39
N VAL A 91 -11.89 4.10 -19.23
CA VAL A 91 -12.29 2.70 -19.13
C VAL A 91 -13.74 2.61 -18.70
N LYS A 92 -14.55 1.88 -19.47
CA LYS A 92 -15.96 1.60 -19.15
C LYS A 92 -16.13 0.12 -18.83
N MET A 93 -16.93 -0.17 -17.81
CA MET A 93 -17.18 -1.53 -17.34
C MET A 93 -17.74 -2.40 -18.46
N LEU A 94 -17.16 -3.60 -18.66
CA LEU A 94 -17.50 -4.58 -19.71
C LEU A 94 -17.37 -4.12 -21.17
N LYS A 95 -16.84 -2.92 -21.42
CA LYS A 95 -16.64 -2.41 -22.78
C LYS A 95 -15.18 -2.56 -23.17
N ASN A 96 -14.91 -3.58 -23.98
CA ASN A 96 -13.58 -3.81 -24.54
C ASN A 96 -13.24 -2.71 -25.57
N LYS A 97 -12.00 -2.20 -25.52
CA LYS A 97 -11.46 -1.24 -26.48
C LYS A 97 -10.19 -1.84 -27.08
N ALA A 98 -10.22 -2.18 -28.37
CA ALA A 98 -9.05 -2.78 -29.02
C ALA A 98 -7.87 -1.80 -29.15
N CYS A 99 -8.14 -0.51 -29.39
CA CYS A 99 -7.11 0.51 -29.38
C CYS A 99 -7.78 1.89 -29.23
N SER A 100 -7.27 2.71 -28.31
CA SER A 100 -7.72 4.08 -28.07
C SER A 100 -6.54 5.02 -27.92
N VAL A 101 -6.65 6.24 -28.47
CA VAL A 101 -5.64 7.30 -28.25
C VAL A 101 -5.77 7.87 -26.85
N LEU A 102 -4.63 8.16 -26.23
CA LEU A 102 -4.59 8.82 -24.93
C LEU A 102 -4.54 10.36 -25.04
N CYS A 103 -3.76 10.86 -26.00
CA CYS A 103 -3.47 12.28 -26.15
C CYS A 103 -4.43 12.92 -27.16
N MET A 104 -5.45 13.59 -26.64
CA MET A 104 -6.36 14.42 -27.44
C MET A 104 -6.10 15.89 -27.14
N SER A 105 -6.03 16.75 -28.16
CA SER A 105 -6.00 18.19 -27.96
C SER A 105 -7.37 18.68 -27.49
N LYS A 106 -7.42 19.94 -27.03
CA LYS A 106 -8.66 20.64 -26.68
C LYS A 106 -9.67 20.71 -27.85
N ASP A 107 -9.19 20.55 -29.09
CA ASP A 107 -10.00 20.55 -30.31
C ASP A 107 -10.44 19.13 -30.74
N MET A 108 -10.37 18.13 -29.84
CA MET A 108 -10.71 16.72 -30.10
C MET A 108 -9.88 16.08 -31.24
N LYS A 109 -8.75 16.68 -31.63
CA LYS A 109 -7.81 16.10 -32.59
C LYS A 109 -6.76 15.27 -31.84
N TYR A 110 -6.49 14.07 -32.34
CA TYR A 110 -5.38 13.26 -31.83
C TYR A 110 -4.08 14.05 -31.99
N THR A 111 -3.30 14.15 -30.92
CA THR A 111 -2.07 14.95 -30.90
C THR A 111 -0.90 14.07 -30.52
N THR A 112 0.12 14.04 -31.36
CA THR A 112 1.39 13.44 -31.01
C THR A 112 2.13 14.36 -30.06
N LYS A 113 2.71 13.79 -29.00
CA LYS A 113 3.53 14.56 -28.08
C LYS A 113 4.93 14.69 -28.66
N SER A 114 5.25 15.89 -29.16
CA SER A 114 6.61 16.22 -29.60
C SER A 114 7.51 16.35 -28.38
N LEU A 115 8.40 15.38 -28.19
CA LEU A 115 9.39 15.41 -27.12
C LEU A 115 10.58 16.23 -27.58
N SER A 116 10.92 17.27 -26.81
CA SER A 116 12.20 17.97 -26.98
C SER A 116 13.36 17.00 -26.74
N LYS A 117 14.56 17.34 -27.23
CA LYS A 117 15.78 16.56 -26.99
C LYS A 117 16.01 16.29 -25.49
N ASP A 118 15.77 17.28 -24.64
CA ASP A 118 15.95 17.15 -23.20
C ASP A 118 14.91 16.21 -22.57
N GLN A 119 13.65 16.28 -23.01
CA GLN A 119 12.58 15.39 -22.56
C GLN A 119 12.79 13.96 -23.03
N SER A 120 13.29 13.79 -24.26
CA SER A 120 13.70 12.50 -24.83
C SER A 120 14.85 11.91 -24.01
N ASN A 121 15.84 12.72 -23.63
CA ASN A 121 16.93 12.29 -22.75
C ASN A 121 16.44 11.91 -21.35
N ASP A 122 15.49 12.65 -20.79
CA ASP A 122 14.91 12.34 -19.48
C ASP A 122 14.19 10.98 -19.47
N PHE A 123 13.43 10.67 -20.53
CA PHE A 123 12.86 9.33 -20.72
C PHE A 123 13.94 8.27 -20.82
N LYS A 124 15.00 8.49 -21.61
CA LYS A 124 16.11 7.54 -21.74
C LYS A 124 16.79 7.28 -20.40
N GLU A 125 17.08 8.31 -19.61
CA GLU A 125 17.68 8.16 -18.28
C GLU A 125 16.79 7.36 -17.34
N LYS A 126 15.49 7.64 -17.32
CA LYS A 126 14.52 6.90 -16.49
C LYS A 126 14.34 5.46 -16.96
N ILE A 127 14.35 5.19 -18.27
CA ILE A 127 14.29 3.82 -18.79
C ILE A 127 15.55 3.04 -18.38
N LEU A 128 16.74 3.62 -18.53
CA LEU A 128 18.01 2.98 -18.13
C LEU A 128 18.10 2.69 -16.62
N ARG A 129 17.43 3.51 -15.82
CA ARG A 129 17.31 3.34 -14.37
C ARG A 129 16.15 2.42 -13.95
N ASP A 130 15.50 1.71 -14.87
CA ASP A 130 14.40 0.78 -14.57
C ASP A 130 13.28 1.42 -13.74
N TYR A 131 12.78 2.57 -14.20
CA TYR A 131 11.61 3.19 -13.58
C TYR A 131 10.32 2.44 -13.93
N TYR A 132 9.54 2.15 -12.90
CA TYR A 132 8.21 1.59 -12.92
C TYR A 132 7.17 2.68 -12.69
N VAL A 133 6.10 2.63 -13.46
CA VAL A 133 4.93 3.48 -13.32
C VAL A 133 3.88 2.74 -12.49
N HIS A 134 3.43 3.37 -11.40
CA HIS A 134 2.36 2.83 -10.56
C HIS A 134 1.02 3.49 -10.91
N LEU A 135 0.09 2.66 -11.39
CA LEU A 135 -1.31 3.02 -11.58
C LEU A 135 -2.17 2.28 -10.55
N ILE A 136 -3.34 2.84 -10.27
CA ILE A 136 -4.30 2.29 -9.30
C ILE A 136 -5.72 2.43 -9.84
N THR A 137 -6.54 1.41 -9.62
CA THR A 137 -7.95 1.36 -10.03
C THR A 137 -8.73 0.64 -8.93
N ASP A 138 -9.80 1.25 -8.42
CA ASP A 138 -10.58 0.68 -7.29
C ASP A 138 -9.72 0.17 -6.12
N ASN A 139 -8.71 0.97 -5.76
CA ASN A 139 -7.67 0.66 -4.77
C ASN A 139 -6.73 -0.51 -5.12
N LEU A 140 -6.90 -1.19 -6.25
CA LEU A 140 -5.98 -2.23 -6.73
C LEU A 140 -4.80 -1.61 -7.49
N PRO A 141 -3.56 -1.95 -7.13
CA PRO A 141 -2.40 -1.55 -7.93
C PRO A 141 -2.40 -2.28 -9.27
N VAL A 142 -1.85 -1.65 -10.29
CA VAL A 142 -1.59 -2.33 -11.56
C VAL A 142 -0.47 -3.36 -11.39
N ALA A 143 -0.60 -4.52 -12.02
CA ALA A 143 0.47 -5.50 -12.09
C ALA A 143 0.83 -5.88 -13.53
N THR A 144 2.11 -6.14 -13.79
CA THR A 144 2.59 -6.70 -15.05
C THR A 144 2.83 -8.20 -14.86
N PRO A 145 2.13 -9.08 -15.59
CA PRO A 145 2.42 -10.51 -15.57
C PRO A 145 3.70 -10.79 -16.36
N ILE A 146 4.64 -11.50 -15.74
CA ILE A 146 5.91 -11.93 -16.31
C ILE A 146 5.95 -13.45 -16.32
N GLU A 147 6.12 -14.01 -17.51
CA GLU A 147 6.32 -15.44 -17.70
C GLU A 147 7.78 -15.78 -17.39
N MET A 148 7.99 -16.58 -16.36
CA MET A 148 9.31 -17.13 -16.03
C MET A 148 9.65 -18.32 -16.95
N PRO A 149 10.95 -18.68 -17.08
CA PRO A 149 11.37 -19.82 -17.90
C PRO A 149 10.76 -21.17 -17.50
N ASP A 150 10.31 -21.30 -16.25
CA ASP A 150 9.64 -22.48 -15.71
C ASP A 150 8.13 -22.54 -16.04
N GLY A 151 7.61 -21.54 -16.76
CA GLY A 151 6.20 -21.41 -17.12
C GLY A 151 5.32 -20.78 -16.03
N GLN A 152 5.88 -20.40 -14.88
CA GLN A 152 5.12 -19.69 -13.85
C GLN A 152 4.97 -18.21 -14.20
N ILE A 153 3.81 -17.63 -13.87
CA ILE A 153 3.54 -16.20 -14.06
C ILE A 153 3.74 -15.49 -12.73
N ILE A 154 4.71 -14.57 -12.68
CA ILE A 154 4.93 -13.66 -11.55
C ILE A 154 4.30 -12.31 -11.87
N TYR A 155 3.68 -11.69 -10.88
CA TYR A 155 3.09 -10.36 -10.99
C TYR A 155 4.04 -9.32 -10.39
N GLU A 156 4.67 -8.50 -11.23
CA GLU A 156 5.40 -7.32 -10.78
C GLU A 156 4.44 -6.14 -10.58
N ARG A 157 4.64 -5.33 -9.53
CA ARG A 157 3.82 -4.13 -9.29
C ARG A 157 4.23 -2.99 -10.21
N GLY A 158 3.25 -2.34 -10.83
CA GLY A 158 3.51 -1.31 -11.83
C GLY A 158 3.84 -1.90 -13.20
N TYR A 159 4.21 -1.02 -14.13
CA TYR A 159 4.79 -1.42 -15.42
C TYR A 159 6.07 -0.65 -15.69
N ARG A 160 7.01 -1.29 -16.39
CA ARG A 160 8.27 -0.66 -16.78
C ARG A 160 8.00 0.43 -17.81
N LEU A 161 8.60 1.61 -17.63
CA LEU A 161 8.45 2.74 -18.54
C LEU A 161 8.93 2.42 -19.97
N GLY A 162 9.90 1.53 -20.09
CA GLY A 162 10.46 1.11 -21.35
C GLY A 162 11.29 -0.17 -21.21
N SER A 163 11.85 -0.60 -22.33
CA SER A 163 12.80 -1.70 -22.39
C SER A 163 14.16 -1.20 -22.85
N VAL A 164 15.22 -1.90 -22.44
CA VAL A 164 16.60 -1.58 -22.81
C VAL A 164 17.12 -2.72 -23.66
N SER A 165 17.60 -2.43 -24.87
CA SER A 165 18.37 -3.38 -25.70
C SER A 165 19.76 -2.81 -25.92
N GLY A 166 20.78 -3.44 -25.32
CA GLY A 166 22.15 -2.94 -25.35
C GLY A 166 22.29 -1.57 -24.68
N LYS A 167 22.54 -0.53 -25.48
CA LYS A 167 22.66 0.88 -25.03
C LYS A 167 21.46 1.75 -25.43
N GLU A 168 20.50 1.18 -26.15
CA GLU A 168 19.34 1.90 -26.64
C GLU A 168 18.14 1.70 -25.70
N ALA A 169 17.40 2.78 -25.47
CA ALA A 169 16.19 2.78 -24.67
C ALA A 169 14.98 2.86 -25.60
N TYR A 170 14.01 1.97 -25.40
CA TYR A 170 12.75 1.92 -26.12
C TYR A 170 11.61 2.24 -25.16
N LEU A 171 10.77 3.19 -25.52
CA LEU A 171 9.66 3.65 -24.69
C LEU A 171 8.42 2.78 -24.90
N HIS A 172 7.76 2.39 -23.81
CA HIS A 172 6.44 1.77 -23.89
C HIS A 172 5.37 2.85 -24.05
N ASN A 173 4.85 2.97 -25.26
CA ASN A 173 3.84 3.96 -25.61
C ASN A 173 2.42 3.39 -25.69
N HIS A 174 2.29 2.07 -25.78
CA HIS A 174 0.99 1.39 -25.79
C HIS A 174 0.83 0.50 -24.57
N LEU A 175 -0.28 0.68 -23.86
CA LEU A 175 -0.61 -0.12 -22.68
C LEU A 175 -1.84 -0.97 -22.95
N ASN A 176 -1.71 -2.30 -22.88
CA ASN A 176 -2.87 -3.17 -22.88
C ASN A 176 -3.32 -3.43 -21.44
N PHE A 177 -4.45 -2.85 -21.04
CA PHE A 177 -5.06 -3.08 -19.73
C PHE A 177 -5.96 -4.30 -19.79
N ILE A 178 -5.69 -5.26 -18.90
CA ILE A 178 -6.45 -6.48 -18.74
C ILE A 178 -7.12 -6.38 -17.37
N LEU A 179 -8.43 -6.12 -17.35
CA LEU A 179 -9.19 -6.01 -16.11
C LEU A 179 -10.01 -7.28 -15.89
N ARG A 180 -9.94 -7.79 -14.67
CA ARG A 180 -10.73 -8.94 -14.24
C ARG A 180 -11.89 -8.49 -13.39
N TYR A 181 -13.07 -9.03 -13.67
CA TYR A 181 -14.27 -8.72 -12.92
C TYR A 181 -14.93 -9.97 -12.36
N HIS A 182 -15.56 -9.81 -11.21
CA HIS A 182 -16.40 -10.82 -10.58
C HIS A 182 -17.87 -10.38 -10.71
N LYS A 183 -18.75 -11.29 -11.12
CA LYS A 183 -20.18 -11.03 -11.26
C LYS A 183 -20.90 -11.43 -9.97
N THR A 184 -21.67 -10.50 -9.41
CA THR A 184 -22.50 -10.72 -8.21
C THR A 184 -23.96 -11.01 -8.62
N GLU A 185 -24.76 -11.58 -7.71
CA GLU A 185 -26.13 -12.04 -7.95
C GLU A 185 -27.07 -10.96 -8.50
N HIS A 186 -26.85 -9.68 -8.14
CA HIS A 186 -27.68 -8.55 -8.56
C HIS A 186 -27.26 -7.89 -9.89
N ASN A 187 -26.53 -8.62 -10.76
CA ASN A 187 -26.02 -8.10 -12.02
C ASN A 187 -25.09 -6.87 -11.85
N THR A 188 -24.47 -6.77 -10.68
CA THR A 188 -23.40 -5.82 -10.39
C THR A 188 -22.06 -6.50 -10.58
N PHE A 189 -21.05 -5.70 -10.91
CA PHE A 189 -19.72 -6.18 -11.22
C PHE A 189 -18.70 -5.54 -10.28
N ARG A 190 -17.80 -6.35 -9.75
CA ARG A 190 -16.70 -5.90 -8.88
C ARG A 190 -15.38 -6.11 -9.60
N VAL A 191 -14.49 -5.12 -9.54
CA VAL A 191 -13.14 -5.24 -10.12
C VAL A 191 -12.27 -6.03 -9.15
N VAL A 192 -11.74 -7.17 -9.62
CA VAL A 192 -10.94 -8.10 -8.80
C VAL A 192 -9.51 -8.26 -9.31
N GLY A 193 -9.21 -7.75 -10.50
CA GLY A 193 -7.86 -7.76 -11.02
C GLY A 193 -7.64 -6.62 -12.00
N PHE A 194 -6.42 -6.12 -11.98
CA PHE A 194 -5.92 -5.05 -12.81
C PHE A 194 -4.49 -5.39 -13.25
N GLU A 195 -4.38 -5.83 -14.48
CA GLU A 195 -3.14 -6.25 -15.12
C GLU A 195 -2.83 -5.32 -16.31
N VAL A 196 -1.55 -5.18 -16.65
CA VAL A 196 -1.11 -4.41 -17.81
C VAL A 196 0.00 -5.13 -18.56
N LYS A 197 -0.10 -5.13 -19.90
CA LYS A 197 0.96 -5.60 -20.79
C LYS A 197 1.46 -4.42 -21.63
N PRO A 198 2.62 -3.83 -21.28
CA PRO A 198 3.17 -2.71 -22.03
C PRO A 198 3.76 -3.16 -23.36
N LYS A 199 3.62 -2.33 -24.40
CA LYS A 199 4.18 -2.54 -25.74
C LYS A 199 4.79 -1.24 -26.27
N SER A 200 5.71 -1.37 -27.21
CA SER A 200 6.37 -0.27 -27.90
C SER A 200 6.05 -0.30 -29.39
N PHE A 201 5.56 0.81 -29.94
CA PHE A 201 5.21 0.99 -31.36
C PHE A 201 5.73 2.31 -31.87
N LYS A 202 6.23 2.33 -33.11
CA LYS A 202 6.65 3.56 -33.78
C LYS A 202 5.45 4.33 -34.34
N LYS A 203 5.55 5.66 -34.44
CA LYS A 203 4.46 6.54 -34.95
C LYS A 203 3.83 6.07 -36.27
N GLY A 204 4.64 5.60 -37.23
CA GLY A 204 4.16 5.20 -38.56
C GLY A 204 3.31 3.93 -38.60
N GLU A 205 3.27 3.17 -37.50
CA GLU A 205 2.59 1.88 -37.41
C GLU A 205 1.20 1.98 -36.79
N ILE A 206 0.86 3.13 -36.20
CA ILE A 206 -0.46 3.39 -35.64
C ILE A 206 -1.18 4.35 -36.59
N THR A 207 -2.20 3.83 -37.27
CA THR A 207 -3.07 4.62 -38.13
C THR A 207 -4.39 4.89 -37.44
N PHE A 208 -4.90 6.11 -37.63
CA PHE A 208 -6.15 6.55 -37.03
C PHE A 208 -7.20 6.78 -38.11
N LYS A 209 -8.43 6.37 -37.79
CA LYS A 209 -9.60 6.84 -38.53
C LYS A 209 -9.94 8.23 -38.02
N GLU A 210 -9.89 9.22 -38.91
CA GLU A 210 -10.31 10.59 -38.59
C GLU A 210 -11.70 10.55 -37.91
N ASN A 211 -11.86 11.32 -36.83
CA ASN A 211 -13.09 11.45 -36.04
C ASN A 211 -13.48 10.30 -35.08
N THR A 212 -12.63 9.30 -34.87
CA THR A 212 -12.87 8.27 -33.84
C THR A 212 -11.67 8.06 -32.93
N GLU A 213 -11.92 7.77 -31.65
CA GLU A 213 -10.88 7.42 -30.66
C GLU A 213 -10.08 6.15 -31.04
N GLN A 214 -10.49 5.43 -32.09
CA GLN A 214 -10.01 4.10 -32.43
C GLN A 214 -8.74 4.12 -33.31
N CYS A 215 -7.76 3.28 -32.96
CA CYS A 215 -6.57 3.02 -33.77
C CYS A 215 -6.55 1.62 -34.39
N THR A 216 -5.78 1.50 -35.46
CA THR A 216 -5.35 0.22 -36.04
C THR A 216 -3.83 0.10 -36.00
N PHE A 217 -3.35 -1.10 -35.68
CA PHE A 217 -1.92 -1.44 -35.73
C PHE A 217 -1.57 -2.02 -37.08
N ASN A 218 -0.54 -1.45 -37.71
CA ASN A 218 0.06 -2.00 -38.92
C ASN A 218 1.31 -2.80 -38.54
N ASP A 219 1.52 -3.94 -39.18
CA ASP A 219 2.77 -4.70 -39.11
C ASP A 219 3.68 -4.26 -40.27
N PRO A 220 5.01 -4.14 -40.10
CA PRO A 220 5.83 -4.64 -38.98
C PRO A 220 5.81 -3.73 -37.75
N ARG A 221 6.05 -4.33 -36.57
CA ARG A 221 6.08 -3.63 -35.27
C ARG A 221 7.52 -3.29 -34.90
N THR A 222 7.89 -2.03 -35.01
CA THR A 222 9.20 -1.54 -34.60
C THR A 222 9.11 -0.78 -33.28
N PRO A 223 10.01 -1.05 -32.32
CA PRO A 223 9.97 -0.36 -31.03
C PRO A 223 10.41 1.11 -31.18
N GLN A 224 9.80 1.98 -30.39
CA GLN A 224 10.06 3.41 -30.39
C GLN A 224 11.32 3.74 -29.58
N LYS A 225 12.44 4.00 -30.27
CA LYS A 225 13.69 4.48 -29.66
C LYS A 225 13.55 5.91 -29.16
N VAL A 226 14.22 6.23 -28.05
CA VAL A 226 14.22 7.56 -27.41
C VAL A 226 15.64 7.98 -26.98
N GLY A 227 15.92 9.30 -26.99
CA GLY A 227 17.10 9.93 -26.36
C GLY A 227 18.28 10.32 -27.26
N GLU A 228 18.08 10.50 -28.57
CA GLU A 228 19.11 11.07 -29.46
C GLU A 228 18.62 12.33 -30.16
N GLU A 229 17.35 12.34 -30.56
CA GLU A 229 16.71 13.45 -31.28
C GLU A 229 15.36 13.82 -30.66
N ALA A 230 14.77 14.91 -31.17
CA ALA A 230 13.38 15.23 -30.91
C ALA A 230 12.49 14.17 -31.56
N VAL A 231 11.64 13.53 -30.76
CA VAL A 231 10.82 12.40 -31.20
C VAL A 231 9.36 12.71 -30.92
N GLU A 232 8.51 12.50 -31.92
CA GLU A 232 7.07 12.55 -31.72
C GLU A 232 6.56 11.18 -31.27
N VAL A 233 6.09 11.13 -30.03
CA VAL A 233 5.54 9.91 -29.44
C VAL A 233 4.03 10.00 -29.38
N LEU A 234 3.39 8.89 -29.71
CA LEU A 234 1.96 8.70 -29.67
C LEU A 234 1.63 7.68 -28.58
N PHE A 235 0.86 8.10 -27.58
CA PHE A 235 0.40 7.20 -26.52
C PHE A 235 -0.98 6.65 -26.85
N SER A 236 -1.13 5.34 -26.69
CA SER A 236 -2.39 4.62 -26.90
C SER A 236 -2.59 3.57 -25.82
N TYR A 237 -3.81 3.07 -25.70
CA TYR A 237 -4.14 2.00 -24.78
C TYR A 237 -5.21 1.07 -25.35
N SER A 238 -5.25 -0.15 -24.87
CA SER A 238 -6.33 -1.10 -25.11
C SER A 238 -6.89 -1.59 -23.78
N VAL A 239 -8.12 -2.08 -23.80
CA VAL A 239 -8.85 -2.54 -22.63
C VAL A 239 -9.53 -3.87 -22.96
N GLU A 240 -9.20 -4.89 -22.18
CA GLU A 240 -9.76 -6.23 -22.25
C GLU A 240 -10.37 -6.59 -20.90
N TRP A 241 -11.65 -6.94 -20.88
CA TRP A 241 -12.36 -7.41 -19.70
C TRP A 241 -12.46 -8.94 -19.72
N HIS A 242 -12.04 -9.57 -18.63
CA HIS A 242 -12.16 -11.02 -18.42
C HIS A 242 -12.96 -11.34 -17.16
N PRO A 243 -13.90 -12.30 -17.21
CA PRO A 243 -14.56 -12.79 -16.01
C PRO A 243 -13.58 -13.58 -15.13
N SER A 244 -13.73 -13.47 -13.81
CA SER A 244 -12.94 -14.20 -12.82
C SER A 244 -13.81 -14.67 -11.65
N ASN A 245 -13.49 -15.87 -11.14
CA ASN A 245 -14.16 -16.47 -9.99
C ASN A 245 -13.53 -16.06 -8.65
N VAL A 246 -12.55 -15.15 -8.66
CA VAL A 246 -11.92 -14.62 -7.44
C VAL A 246 -12.92 -13.76 -6.67
N VAL A 247 -13.10 -14.06 -5.39
CA VAL A 247 -13.96 -13.30 -4.48
C VAL A 247 -13.32 -11.95 -4.17
N TRP A 248 -14.13 -10.90 -3.99
CA TRP A 248 -13.63 -9.56 -3.72
C TRP A 248 -12.69 -9.48 -2.50
N ALA A 249 -12.91 -10.29 -1.45
CA ALA A 249 -12.07 -10.30 -0.26
C ALA A 249 -10.63 -10.79 -0.52
N SER A 250 -10.43 -11.74 -1.45
CA SER A 250 -9.12 -12.30 -1.80
C SER A 250 -8.45 -11.64 -3.01
N ARG A 251 -9.03 -10.56 -3.54
CA ARG A 251 -8.52 -9.89 -4.74
C ARG A 251 -7.10 -9.34 -4.61
N TRP A 252 -6.63 -9.11 -3.38
CA TRP A 252 -5.28 -8.64 -3.09
C TRP A 252 -4.22 -9.74 -3.06
N ASP A 253 -4.62 -11.02 -2.95
CA ASP A 253 -3.69 -12.12 -2.75
C ASP A 253 -2.70 -12.26 -3.90
N ILE A 254 -3.15 -12.02 -5.14
CA ILE A 254 -2.31 -12.05 -6.36
C ILE A 254 -1.20 -10.99 -6.31
N TYR A 255 -1.45 -9.84 -5.69
CA TYR A 255 -0.51 -8.72 -5.59
C TYR A 255 0.41 -8.80 -4.36
N LEU A 256 -0.01 -9.58 -3.36
CA LEU A 256 0.72 -9.84 -2.12
C LEU A 256 1.55 -11.12 -2.19
N ALA A 257 1.30 -11.99 -3.17
CA ALA A 257 2.11 -13.16 -3.46
C ALA A 257 3.55 -12.72 -3.82
N MET A 258 4.40 -12.61 -2.81
CA MET A 258 5.78 -12.16 -2.91
C MET A 258 6.68 -13.36 -3.16
N SER A 259 7.40 -13.38 -4.27
CA SER A 259 8.42 -14.38 -4.59
C SER A 259 9.82 -13.93 -4.14
N ASP A 260 9.95 -13.38 -2.93
CA ASP A 260 11.21 -12.77 -2.47
C ASP A 260 11.76 -13.48 -1.23
N VAL A 261 12.23 -14.71 -1.45
CA VAL A 261 12.84 -15.57 -0.42
C VAL A 261 14.13 -14.94 0.16
N GLN A 262 14.74 -13.98 -0.55
CA GLN A 262 16.07 -13.48 -0.22
C GLN A 262 16.10 -12.47 0.95
N ILE A 263 15.00 -11.78 1.28
CA ILE A 263 15.01 -10.78 2.35
C ILE A 263 14.76 -11.41 3.74
N HIS A 264 14.04 -12.54 3.78
CA HIS A 264 13.61 -13.14 5.05
C HIS A 264 14.76 -13.70 5.90
N TRP A 265 15.76 -14.34 5.28
CA TRP A 265 16.86 -14.95 6.03
C TRP A 265 17.81 -13.92 6.65
N PHE A 266 17.98 -12.75 6.03
CA PHE A 266 18.80 -11.65 6.58
C PHE A 266 18.19 -11.10 7.89
N SER A 267 16.86 -10.93 7.93
CA SER A 267 16.16 -10.51 9.15
C SER A 267 16.26 -11.56 10.26
N ILE A 268 16.19 -12.85 9.92
CA ILE A 268 16.33 -13.94 10.89
C ILE A 268 17.72 -13.93 11.54
N ILE A 269 18.79 -13.79 10.74
CA ILE A 269 20.16 -13.71 11.26
C ILE A 269 20.32 -12.50 12.19
N ASN A 270 19.83 -11.32 11.78
CA ASN A 270 19.93 -10.11 12.58
C ASN A 270 19.24 -10.27 13.95
N SER A 271 18.03 -10.86 13.98
CA SER A 271 17.32 -11.14 15.23
C SER A 271 18.07 -12.16 16.11
N VAL A 272 18.64 -13.22 15.53
CA VAL A 272 19.41 -14.22 16.27
C VAL A 272 20.65 -13.62 16.91
N VAL A 273 21.40 -12.79 16.18
CA VAL A 273 22.61 -12.12 16.69
C VAL A 273 22.29 -11.22 17.88
N VAL A 274 21.20 -10.43 17.79
CA VAL A 274 20.78 -9.54 18.89
C VAL A 274 20.41 -10.34 20.15
N VAL A 275 19.70 -11.46 20.00
CA VAL A 275 19.30 -12.31 21.14
C VAL A 275 20.52 -12.90 21.85
N PHE A 276 21.48 -13.45 21.10
CA PHE A 276 22.71 -14.00 21.68
C PHE A 276 23.54 -12.92 22.38
N PHE A 277 23.63 -11.72 21.81
CA PHE A 277 24.35 -10.61 22.41
C PHE A 277 23.72 -10.15 23.73
N LEU A 278 22.40 -9.95 23.75
CA LEU A 278 21.67 -9.57 24.97
C LEU A 278 21.74 -10.66 26.05
N SER A 279 21.62 -11.94 25.67
CA SER A 279 21.78 -13.06 26.60
C SER A 279 23.21 -13.16 27.15
N GLY A 280 24.22 -12.89 26.33
CA GLY A 280 25.63 -12.85 26.74
C GLY A 280 25.89 -11.76 27.78
N ILE A 281 25.38 -10.55 27.55
CA ILE A 281 25.49 -9.44 28.52
C ILE A 281 24.77 -9.80 29.82
N LEU A 282 23.55 -10.33 29.75
CA LEU A 282 22.77 -10.69 30.93
C LEU A 282 23.46 -11.80 31.74
N THR A 283 24.01 -12.80 31.06
CA THR A 283 24.83 -13.85 31.68
C THR A 283 26.08 -13.28 32.32
N MET A 284 26.79 -12.35 31.66
CA MET A 284 27.98 -11.70 32.22
C MET A 284 27.65 -10.90 33.48
N ILE A 285 26.56 -10.12 33.47
CA ILE A 285 26.09 -9.37 34.65
C ILE A 285 25.71 -10.34 35.77
N MET A 286 24.96 -11.40 35.46
CA MET A 286 24.55 -12.41 36.44
C MET A 286 25.75 -13.14 37.06
N VAL A 287 26.72 -13.58 36.24
CA VAL A 287 27.93 -14.24 36.74
C VAL A 287 28.78 -13.28 37.57
N ARG A 288 28.89 -12.01 37.14
CA ARG A 288 29.64 -10.99 37.88
C ARG A 288 29.01 -10.65 39.22
N THR A 289 27.69 -10.54 39.28
CA THR A 289 26.94 -10.30 40.52
C THR A 289 27.02 -11.51 41.44
N LEU A 290 26.74 -12.72 40.94
CA LEU A 290 26.87 -13.96 41.74
C LEU A 290 28.26 -14.18 42.31
N ARG A 291 29.32 -13.98 41.51
CA ARG A 291 30.71 -14.13 42.00
C ARG A 291 31.04 -13.09 43.07
N ARG A 292 30.54 -11.86 42.92
CA ARG A 292 30.73 -10.79 43.91
C ARG A 292 29.98 -11.12 45.20
N ASP A 293 28.74 -11.57 45.11
CA ASP A 293 27.92 -11.90 46.27
C ASP A 293 28.50 -13.10 47.03
N ILE A 294 28.86 -14.19 46.34
CA ILE A 294 29.50 -15.36 46.98
C ILE A 294 30.84 -14.98 47.63
N ALA A 295 31.65 -14.14 46.97
CA ALA A 295 32.91 -13.68 47.56
C ALA A 295 32.69 -12.78 48.78
N GLN A 296 31.55 -12.08 48.87
CA GLN A 296 31.18 -11.30 50.04
C GLN A 296 30.70 -12.22 51.17
N TYR A 297 29.79 -13.17 50.90
CA TYR A 297 29.33 -14.15 51.88
C TYR A 297 30.47 -14.98 52.48
N ASN A 298 31.37 -15.50 51.65
CA ASN A 298 32.50 -16.31 52.12
C ASN A 298 33.57 -15.52 52.88
N LYS A 299 33.49 -14.18 52.88
CA LYS A 299 34.40 -13.33 53.65
C LYS A 299 33.90 -13.08 55.08
N ASP A 300 32.62 -13.35 55.32
CA ASP A 300 31.90 -13.02 56.55
C ASP A 300 31.45 -14.28 57.35
N ASP A 301 32.08 -15.45 57.16
CA ASP A 301 31.88 -16.65 58.00
C ASP A 301 32.36 -16.46 59.48
N ASP A 302 32.93 -15.28 59.81
CA ASP A 302 33.34 -14.88 61.16
C ASP A 302 32.41 -13.81 61.82
N LEU A 303 31.31 -13.42 61.16
CA LEU A 303 30.40 -12.34 61.64
C LEU A 303 28.91 -12.71 61.50
N ASP A 304 28.49 -13.82 62.11
CA ASP A 304 27.09 -14.27 62.15
C ASP A 304 26.07 -13.23 62.72
N GLU A 305 26.53 -12.10 63.27
CA GLU A 305 25.66 -11.05 63.85
C GLU A 305 25.27 -9.91 62.87
N THR A 306 25.88 -9.78 61.69
CA THR A 306 25.57 -8.67 60.74
C THR A 306 24.68 -9.06 59.56
N ILE A 307 24.32 -10.34 59.42
CA ILE A 307 23.51 -10.85 58.29
C ILE A 307 22.03 -10.43 58.40
N GLU A 308 21.55 -10.01 59.58
CA GLU A 308 20.16 -9.55 59.76
C GLU A 308 19.83 -8.21 59.06
N GLU A 309 20.81 -7.47 58.51
CA GLU A 309 20.59 -6.09 58.06
C GLU A 309 20.61 -5.82 56.54
N THR A 310 20.67 -6.83 55.65
CA THR A 310 20.78 -6.54 54.20
C THR A 310 19.45 -6.50 53.43
N GLY A 311 19.01 -5.26 53.13
CA GLY A 311 18.35 -4.89 51.87
C GLY A 311 16.83 -5.10 51.81
N TRP A 312 16.36 -6.17 51.15
CA TRP A 312 14.95 -6.36 50.81
C TRP A 312 14.13 -7.07 51.91
N LYS A 313 14.80 -7.80 52.81
CA LYS A 313 14.14 -8.42 53.98
C LYS A 313 13.71 -7.39 55.04
N LEU A 314 14.49 -6.31 55.21
CA LEU A 314 14.10 -5.17 56.07
C LEU A 314 12.88 -4.40 55.51
N VAL A 315 12.70 -4.40 54.20
CA VAL A 315 11.61 -3.70 53.50
C VAL A 315 10.25 -4.37 53.76
N HIS A 316 10.21 -5.60 54.26
CA HIS A 316 8.97 -6.28 54.65
C HIS A 316 8.16 -5.48 55.69
N GLY A 317 8.83 -4.68 56.54
CA GLY A 317 8.18 -3.79 57.51
C GLY A 317 7.71 -2.44 56.93
N ASP A 318 8.34 -1.95 55.86
CA ASP A 318 8.04 -0.65 55.23
C ASP A 318 7.03 -0.73 54.07
N ILE A 319 6.77 -1.94 53.54
CA ILE A 319 5.72 -2.18 52.52
C ILE A 319 4.32 -1.76 53.00
N PHE A 320 4.09 -1.75 54.32
CA PHE A 320 2.80 -1.35 54.90
C PHE A 320 2.70 0.15 55.24
N ARG A 321 3.76 0.95 54.98
CA ARG A 321 3.73 2.39 55.29
C ARG A 321 3.00 3.14 54.16
N PRO A 322 1.88 3.83 54.43
CA PRO A 322 1.17 4.56 53.38
C PRO A 322 2.05 5.69 52.83
N PRO A 323 2.18 5.84 51.50
CA PRO A 323 2.99 6.89 50.90
C PRO A 323 2.40 8.27 51.17
N ARG A 324 3.27 9.30 51.26
CA ARG A 324 2.88 10.69 51.57
C ARG A 324 1.77 11.24 50.65
N LEU A 325 1.67 10.73 49.41
CA LEU A 325 0.69 11.13 48.40
C LEU A 325 -0.19 9.95 47.94
N SER A 326 -0.67 9.13 48.89
CA SER A 326 -1.51 7.95 48.60
C SER A 326 -2.71 8.24 47.69
N LYS A 327 -3.37 9.39 47.86
CA LYS A 327 -4.54 9.78 47.04
C LYS A 327 -4.20 9.96 45.55
N LEU A 328 -3.04 10.54 45.26
CA LEU A 328 -2.61 10.82 43.88
C LEU A 328 -2.14 9.54 43.19
N LEU A 329 -1.44 8.66 43.92
CA LEU A 329 -1.06 7.34 43.44
C LEU A 329 -2.30 6.49 43.12
N THR A 330 -3.27 6.42 44.04
CA THR A 330 -4.52 5.68 43.81
C THR A 330 -5.31 6.23 42.62
N SER A 331 -5.32 7.56 42.44
CA SER A 331 -5.95 8.18 41.27
C SER A 331 -5.27 7.79 39.96
N PHE A 332 -3.93 7.77 39.91
CA PHE A 332 -3.22 7.37 38.69
C PHE A 332 -3.33 5.88 38.39
N VAL A 333 -3.24 5.04 39.42
CA VAL A 333 -3.40 3.58 39.27
C VAL A 333 -4.83 3.27 38.83
N GLY A 334 -5.83 3.91 39.45
CA GLY A 334 -7.24 3.76 39.06
C GLY A 334 -7.49 4.22 37.61
N ALA A 335 -6.96 5.38 37.23
CA ALA A 335 -7.07 5.87 35.85
C ALA A 335 -6.35 4.95 34.85
N GLY A 336 -5.16 4.45 35.21
CA GLY A 336 -4.40 3.52 34.38
C GLY A 336 -5.12 2.20 34.16
N ILE A 337 -5.67 1.61 35.24
CA ILE A 337 -6.49 0.39 35.17
C ILE A 337 -7.75 0.64 34.35
N GLN A 338 -8.42 1.78 34.53
CA GLN A 338 -9.61 2.13 33.75
C GLN A 338 -9.32 2.24 32.25
N ILE A 339 -8.22 2.91 31.87
CA ILE A 339 -7.78 3.03 30.48
C ILE A 339 -7.40 1.65 29.91
N PHE A 340 -6.69 0.83 30.70
CA PHE A 340 -6.29 -0.51 30.31
C PHE A 340 -7.51 -1.41 30.05
N CYS A 341 -8.48 -1.43 30.95
CA CYS A 341 -9.71 -2.19 30.79
C CYS A 341 -10.55 -1.70 29.61
N MET A 342 -10.67 -0.37 29.42
CA MET A 342 -11.35 0.22 28.26
C MET A 342 -10.69 -0.24 26.95
N ALA A 343 -9.36 -0.16 26.85
CA ALA A 343 -8.62 -0.61 25.67
C ALA A 343 -8.80 -2.10 25.40
N LEU A 344 -8.77 -2.94 26.44
CA LEU A 344 -8.92 -4.38 26.27
C LEU A 344 -10.34 -4.74 25.78
N ILE A 345 -11.38 -4.11 26.35
CA ILE A 345 -12.77 -4.34 25.93
C ILE A 345 -13.01 -3.87 24.49
N THR A 346 -12.48 -2.70 24.10
CA THR A 346 -12.65 -2.20 22.72
C THR A 346 -11.95 -3.09 21.70
N ILE A 347 -10.73 -3.57 22.00
CA ILE A 347 -10.00 -4.52 21.15
C ILE A 347 -10.77 -5.84 21.05
N CYS A 348 -11.24 -6.41 22.18
CA CYS A 348 -12.01 -7.65 22.16
C CYS A 348 -13.32 -7.51 21.39
N LYS A 349 -14.07 -6.40 21.57
CA LYS A 349 -15.30 -6.14 20.81
C LYS A 349 -15.01 -6.01 19.31
N PHE A 350 -13.95 -5.31 18.94
CA PHE A 350 -13.57 -5.14 17.54
C PHE A 350 -13.18 -6.49 16.91
N ALA A 351 -12.38 -7.30 17.61
CA ALA A 351 -12.00 -8.64 17.16
C ALA A 351 -13.22 -9.58 17.03
N LEU A 352 -14.15 -9.52 17.98
CA LEU A 352 -15.38 -10.31 17.92
C LEU A 352 -16.29 -9.86 16.77
N HIS A 353 -16.42 -8.54 16.55
CA HIS A 353 -17.21 -8.00 15.44
C HIS A 353 -16.61 -8.40 14.08
N ALA A 354 -15.29 -8.30 13.93
CA ALA A 354 -14.59 -8.71 12.72
C ALA A 354 -14.77 -10.20 12.43
N THR A 355 -14.72 -11.06 13.46
CA THR A 355 -14.92 -12.51 13.29
C THR A 355 -16.37 -12.89 13.01
N ILE A 356 -17.34 -12.19 13.57
CA ILE A 356 -18.77 -12.38 13.26
C ILE A 356 -19.06 -11.97 11.81
N GLU A 357 -18.60 -10.80 11.36
CA GLU A 357 -18.75 -10.33 9.97
C GLU A 357 -18.09 -11.29 8.97
N LEU A 358 -16.87 -11.74 9.24
CA LEU A 358 -16.20 -12.77 8.42
C LEU A 358 -16.99 -14.09 8.38
N ARG A 359 -17.64 -14.47 9.48
CA ARG A 359 -18.43 -15.71 9.54
C ARG A 359 -19.77 -15.59 8.83
N TYR A 360 -20.41 -14.43 8.88
CA TYR A 360 -21.62 -14.15 8.09
C TYR A 360 -21.30 -14.15 6.60
N LEU A 361 -20.21 -13.50 6.18
CA LEU A 361 -19.76 -13.46 4.77
C LEU A 361 -19.27 -14.81 4.20
N LEU A 362 -18.96 -15.81 5.05
CA LEU A 362 -18.58 -17.16 4.64
C LEU A 362 -19.77 -18.14 4.59
N PHE A 363 -20.92 -17.78 5.16
CA PHE A 363 -22.12 -18.63 5.26
C PHE A 363 -23.36 -18.09 4.52
N THR A 364 -23.24 -16.95 3.85
CA THR A 364 -24.11 -16.50 2.75
C THR A 364 -23.29 -16.47 1.49
#